data_AF-A0A6J6W7R3-F1
#
_entry.id   AF-A0A6J6W7R3-F1
#
_cell.length_a   1.000
_cell.length_b   1.000
_cell.length_c   1.000
_cell.angle_alpha   90.00
_cell.angle_beta   90.00
_cell.angle_gamma   90.00
#
_symmetry.space_group_name_H-M   'P 1'
#
loop_
_entity.id
_entity.type
_entity.pdbx_description
1 polymer ?
#
loop_
_entity_poly.entity_id
_entity_poly.type
_entity_poly.pdbx_seq_one_letter_code
_entity_poly.pdbx_strand_id
1 'polypeptide(L)' 'MVHPNVLRAGGLDPEEWSGFAFGFGIDRMAKERHGVGDVREMYTNDIRFIEQF' A
#
# COMPACT_ATOMS: atom_id res chain seq x y z
N MET A 1 10.25 8.73 8.75
CA MET A 1 9.53 9.44 9.82
C MET A 1 8.51 10.38 9.20
N VAL A 2 7.37 10.59 9.85
CA VAL A 2 6.35 11.54 9.42
C VAL A 2 6.96 12.94 9.41
N HIS A 3 6.69 13.71 8.36
CA HIS A 3 7.28 15.04 8.19
C HIS A 3 6.65 16.04 9.19
N PRO A 4 7.43 16.94 9.83
CA PRO A 4 6.92 17.93 10.80
C PRO A 4 5.73 18.77 10.32
N ASN A 5 5.72 19.17 9.04
CA ASN A 5 4.58 19.91 8.47
C ASN A 5 3.27 19.10 8.52
N VAL A 6 3.31 17.77 8.43
CA VAL A 6 2.13 16.90 8.53
C VAL A 6 1.63 16.85 9.97
N LEU A 7 2.56 16.75 10.94
CA LEU A 7 2.21 16.83 12.36
C LEU A 7 1.56 18.17 12.70
N ARG A 8 2.15 19.29 12.23
CA ARG A 8 1.57 20.63 12.40
C ARG A 8 0.20 20.77 11.74
N ALA A 9 0.01 20.22 10.54
CA ALA A 9 -1.29 20.22 9.87
C ALA A 9 -2.35 19.40 10.63
N GLY A 10 -1.94 18.39 11.41
CA GLY A 10 -2.78 17.63 12.32
C GLY A 10 -2.93 18.23 13.72
N GLY A 11 -2.36 19.42 13.99
CA GLY A 11 -2.44 20.09 15.29
C GLY A 11 -1.45 19.58 16.35
N LEU A 12 -0.39 18.87 15.95
CA LEU A 12 0.64 18.34 16.84
C LEU A 12 1.95 19.13 16.69
N ASP A 13 2.57 19.47 17.83
CA ASP A 13 3.91 20.09 17.86
C ASP A 13 5.00 19.04 17.54
N PRO A 14 5.78 19.20 16.46
CA PRO A 14 6.82 18.25 16.07
C PRO A 14 8.04 18.21 17.01
N GLU A 15 8.20 19.17 17.92
CA GLU A 15 9.27 19.12 18.94
C GLU A 15 8.89 18.24 20.14
N GLU A 16 7.60 18.07 20.42
CA GLU A 16 7.08 17.17 21.44
C GLU A 16 6.76 15.77 20.88
N TRP A 17 6.21 15.72 19.66
CA TRP A 17 5.70 14.50 19.04
C TRP A 17 6.46 14.14 17.77
N SER A 18 6.75 12.85 17.62
CA SER A 18 7.27 12.27 16.38
C SER A 18 6.39 11.11 15.91
N GLY A 19 6.49 10.74 14.64
CA GLY A 19 5.65 9.69 14.06
C GLY A 19 6.37 8.86 13.00
N PHE A 20 5.87 7.65 12.81
CA PHE A 20 6.26 6.77 11.71
C PHE A 20 5.02 6.39 10.90
N ALA A 21 5.18 6.29 9.59
CA ALA A 21 4.12 5.88 8.68
C ALA A 21 4.73 5.03 7.56
N PHE A 22 3.94 4.10 7.05
CA PHE A 22 4.29 3.22 5.93
C PHE A 22 3.04 2.90 5.10
N GLY A 23 3.24 2.44 3.88
CA GLY A 23 2.17 2.04 2.98
C GLY A 23 2.66 1.00 1.98
N PHE A 24 1.76 0.10 1.58
CA PHE A 24 2.03 -0.94 0.61
C PHE A 24 0.92 -0.97 -0.44
N GLY A 25 1.28 -1.28 -1.68
CA GLY A 25 0.31 -1.58 -2.73
C GLY A 25 -0.09 -3.04 -2.68
N ILE A 26 -1.36 -3.34 -2.41
CA ILE A 26 -1.85 -4.72 -2.29
C ILE A 26 -1.60 -5.52 -3.57
N ASP A 27 -1.81 -4.91 -4.74
CA ASP A 27 -1.58 -5.55 -6.04
C ASP A 27 -0.12 -5.95 -6.24
N ARG A 28 0.82 -5.10 -5.82
CA ARG A 28 2.25 -5.41 -5.92
C ARG A 28 2.60 -6.57 -4.98
N MET A 29 2.12 -6.52 -3.75
CA MET A 29 2.36 -7.60 -2.78
C MET A 29 1.77 -8.93 -3.27
N ALA A 30 0.56 -8.91 -3.81
CA ALA A 30 -0.09 -10.09 -4.38
C ALA A 30 0.67 -10.60 -5.60
N LYS A 31 1.06 -9.71 -6.52
CA LYS A 31 1.84 -10.05 -7.71
C LYS A 31 3.13 -10.78 -7.37
N GLU A 32 3.92 -10.26 -6.43
CA GLU A 32 5.18 -10.90 -6.03
C GLU A 32 4.94 -12.19 -5.24
N ARG A 33 3.95 -12.22 -4.34
CA ARG A 33 3.62 -13.41 -3.54
C ARG A 33 3.15 -14.59 -4.40
N HIS A 34 2.36 -14.30 -5.43
CA HIS A 34 1.66 -15.29 -6.25
C HIS A 34 2.28 -15.48 -7.64
N GLY A 35 3.34 -14.74 -7.98
CA GLY A 35 4.00 -14.86 -9.28
C GLY A 35 3.15 -14.39 -10.47
N VAL A 36 2.22 -13.45 -10.25
CA VAL A 36 1.36 -12.93 -11.33
C VAL A 36 2.21 -12.16 -12.34
N GLY A 37 2.13 -12.52 -13.62
CA GLY A 37 2.96 -11.94 -14.66
C GLY A 37 2.51 -10.54 -15.07
N ASP A 38 1.20 -10.30 -15.10
CA ASP A 38 0.60 -9.05 -15.54
C ASP A 38 -0.45 -8.56 -14.54
N VAL A 39 -0.28 -7.34 -14.03
CA VAL A 39 -1.19 -6.72 -13.05
C VAL A 39 -2.63 -6.63 -13.58
N ARG A 40 -2.82 -6.54 -14.90
CA ARG A 40 -4.13 -6.39 -15.52
C ARG A 40 -5.03 -7.62 -15.35
N GLU A 41 -4.45 -8.80 -15.14
CA GLU A 41 -5.21 -10.03 -14.90
C GLU A 41 -6.05 -9.94 -13.60
N MET A 42 -5.58 -9.17 -12.62
CA MET A 42 -6.33 -8.90 -11.38
C MET A 42 -7.57 -8.01 -11.58
N TYR A 43 -7.72 -7.38 -12.75
CA TYR A 43 -8.78 -6.40 -13.03
C TYR A 43 -9.77 -6.84 -14.12
N THR A 44 -9.52 -7.95 -14.81
CA THR A 44 -10.35 -8.42 -15.93
C THR A 44 -11.53 -9.29 -15.50
N ASN A 45 -11.57 -9.74 -14.24
CA ASN A 45 -12.56 -10.66 -13.68
C ASN A 45 -12.65 -11.99 -14.45
N ASP A 46 -11.53 -12.47 -15.01
CA ASP A 46 -11.47 -13.78 -15.66
C ASP A 46 -11.58 -14.90 -14.61
N ILE A 47 -12.63 -15.73 -14.71
CA ILE A 47 -12.86 -16.85 -13.79
C ILE A 47 -11.64 -17.78 -13.75
N ARG A 48 -10.95 -17.98 -14.88
CA ARG A 48 -9.77 -18.85 -14.96
C ARG A 48 -8.60 -18.35 -14.12
N PHE A 49 -8.48 -17.03 -13.95
CA PHE A 49 -7.49 -16.41 -13.07
C PHE A 49 -7.92 -16.53 -11.60
N ILE A 50 -9.18 -16.25 -11.32
CA ILE A 50 -9.74 -16.30 -9.94
C ILE A 50 -9.62 -17.70 -9.35
N GLU A 51 -9.88 -18.75 -10.13
CA GLU A 51 -9.80 -20.16 -9.71
C GLU A 51 -8.37 -20.66 -9.37
N GLN A 52 -7.32 -19.87 -9.61
CA GLN A 52 -5.93 -20.24 -9.29
C GLN A 52 -5.58 -20.07 -7.80
N PHE A 53 -6.45 -19.45 -7.01
CA PHE A 53 -6.24 -19.05 -5.61
C PHE A 53 -7.39 -19.50 -4.70
#